data_AF-A0A379AQC2-F1
#
_entry.id   AF-A0A379AQC2-F1
#
_cell.length_a   1.000
_cell.length_b   1.000
_cell.length_c   1.000
_cell.angle_alpha   90.00
_cell.angle_beta   90.00
_cell.angle_gamma   90.00
#
_symmetry.space_group_name_H-M   'P 1'
#
loop_
_entity.id
_entity.type
_entity.pdbx_description
1 polymer ?
#
loop_
_entity_poly.entity_id
_entity_poly.type
_entity_poly.pdbx_seq_one_letter_code
_entity_poly.pdbx_strand_id
1 'polypeptide(L)'
;MDSFKGKLIRLKNELNVETDKEVAEYLEMTNNAFTVRKSRNSFPEKELFALKAKRPELNLDMDYILLGHRRETYEAMEKEALKDMPKPDFSDKTGLLVQLFMQCDDQGRAAILSVAQTMAAIAKTTQSNHATKMHIDNVEQQNNIEHLEGGIHFKKGK
;
A
#
# COMPACT_ATOMS: atom_id res chain seq x y z
N MET A 1 -25.92 5.86 -9.79
CA MET A 1 -25.42 5.11 -10.95
C MET A 1 -25.49 6.05 -12.14
N ASP A 2 -24.41 6.21 -12.90
CA ASP A 2 -24.42 7.16 -14.02
C ASP A 2 -25.29 6.64 -15.16
N SER A 3 -26.20 7.47 -15.65
CA SER A 3 -27.25 7.06 -16.59
C SER A 3 -26.71 6.96 -18.01
N PHE A 4 -27.30 6.12 -18.87
CA PHE A 4 -26.94 6.05 -20.29
C PHE A 4 -26.98 7.43 -20.95
N LYS A 5 -27.98 8.26 -20.60
CA LYS A 5 -28.13 9.62 -21.14
C LYS A 5 -26.94 10.52 -20.77
N GLY A 6 -26.46 10.44 -19.53
CA GLY A 6 -25.28 11.20 -19.08
C GLY A 6 -24.02 10.79 -19.83
N LYS A 7 -23.75 9.48 -19.89
CA LYS A 7 -22.62 8.91 -20.66
C LYS A 7 -22.68 9.29 -22.14
N LEU A 8 -23.87 9.25 -22.75
CA LEU A 8 -24.07 9.61 -24.15
C LEU A 8 -23.77 11.09 -24.43
N ILE A 9 -24.24 12.00 -23.58
CA ILE A 9 -23.97 13.44 -23.74
C ILE A 9 -22.46 13.69 -23.73
N ARG A 10 -21.73 13.05 -22.81
CA ARG A 10 -20.27 13.21 -22.72
C ARG A 10 -19.55 12.59 -23.91
N LEU A 11 -19.98 11.41 -24.35
CA LEU A 11 -19.44 10.78 -25.56
C LEU A 11 -19.65 11.66 -26.80
N LYS A 12 -20.83 12.28 -26.94
CA LYS A 12 -21.11 13.23 -28.02
C LYS A 12 -20.17 14.43 -28.00
N ASN A 13 -19.94 14.99 -26.81
CA ASN A 13 -19.01 16.10 -26.64
C ASN A 13 -17.58 15.71 -27.02
N GLU A 14 -17.09 14.55 -26.58
CA GLU A 14 -15.75 14.06 -26.91
C GLU A 14 -15.57 13.74 -28.40
N LEU A 15 -16.62 13.24 -29.06
CA LEU A 15 -16.62 12.98 -30.50
C LEU A 15 -16.93 14.21 -31.35
N ASN A 16 -17.35 15.33 -30.72
CA ASN A 16 -17.86 16.52 -31.37
C ASN A 16 -19.00 16.23 -32.38
N VAL A 17 -20.00 15.47 -31.94
CA VAL A 17 -21.18 15.09 -32.75
C VAL A 17 -22.47 15.44 -32.02
N GLU A 18 -23.55 15.66 -32.75
CA GLU A 18 -24.84 16.07 -32.17
C GLU A 18 -25.83 14.91 -32.07
N THR A 19 -25.75 13.94 -32.99
CA THR A 19 -26.80 12.93 -33.17
C THR A 19 -26.44 11.56 -32.61
N ASP A 20 -27.45 10.80 -32.19
CA ASP A 20 -27.26 9.40 -31.75
C ASP A 20 -26.83 8.51 -32.93
N LYS A 21 -27.19 8.91 -34.15
CA LYS A 21 -26.83 8.20 -35.38
C LYS A 21 -25.31 8.26 -35.62
N GLU A 22 -24.72 9.43 -35.53
CA GLU A 22 -23.26 9.60 -35.67
C GLU A 22 -22.51 8.80 -34.59
N VAL A 23 -23.00 8.83 -33.34
CA VAL A 23 -22.43 8.01 -32.26
C VAL A 23 -22.48 6.52 -32.60
N ALA A 24 -23.61 6.02 -33.13
CA ALA A 24 -23.73 4.63 -33.54
C ALA A 24 -22.73 4.27 -34.66
N GLU A 25 -22.51 5.17 -35.62
CA GLU A 25 -21.51 5.01 -36.69
C GLU A 25 -20.08 4.94 -36.15
N TYR A 26 -19.70 5.82 -35.22
CA TYR A 26 -18.39 5.77 -34.54
C TYR A 26 -18.20 4.46 -33.76
N LEU A 27 -19.26 3.94 -33.14
CA LEU A 27 -19.25 2.68 -32.41
C LEU A 27 -19.38 1.45 -33.32
N GLU A 28 -19.36 1.64 -34.65
CA GLU A 28 -19.51 0.59 -35.65
C GLU A 28 -20.76 -0.29 -35.44
N MET A 29 -21.86 0.32 -34.99
CA MET A 29 -23.14 -0.37 -34.79
C MET A 29 -24.29 0.31 -35.51
N THR A 30 -25.36 -0.46 -35.73
CA THR A 30 -26.56 0.08 -36.39
C THR A 30 -27.32 1.02 -35.45
N ASN A 31 -27.97 2.04 -36.01
CA ASN A 31 -28.83 2.95 -35.25
C ASN A 31 -29.94 2.20 -34.47
N ASN A 32 -30.49 1.13 -35.05
CA ASN A 32 -31.47 0.28 -34.38
C ASN A 32 -30.87 -0.43 -33.15
N ALA A 33 -29.67 -1.02 -33.28
CA ALA A 33 -28.99 -1.67 -32.16
C ALA A 33 -28.69 -0.66 -31.03
N PHE A 34 -28.24 0.54 -31.38
CA PHE A 34 -28.00 1.62 -30.43
C PHE A 34 -29.29 2.07 -29.71
N THR A 35 -30.39 2.20 -30.44
CA THR A 35 -31.71 2.56 -29.90
C THR A 35 -32.22 1.51 -28.90
N VAL A 36 -32.07 0.21 -29.22
CA VAL A 36 -32.42 -0.89 -28.30
C VAL A 36 -31.56 -0.87 -27.04
N ARG A 37 -30.26 -0.59 -27.17
CA ARG A 37 -29.36 -0.42 -26.02
C ARG A 37 -29.78 0.74 -25.13
N LYS A 38 -30.14 1.88 -25.72
CA LYS A 38 -30.64 3.07 -25.01
C LYS A 38 -31.91 2.78 -24.23
N SER A 39 -32.89 2.07 -24.81
CA SER A 39 -34.13 1.70 -24.11
C SER A 39 -33.89 0.71 -22.97
N ARG A 40 -32.89 -0.17 -23.10
CA ARG A 40 -32.45 -1.10 -22.06
C ARG A 40 -31.47 -0.48 -21.05
N ASN A 41 -31.14 0.80 -21.19
CA ASN A 41 -30.14 1.51 -20.38
C ASN A 41 -28.78 0.76 -20.33
N SER A 42 -28.39 0.11 -21.43
CA SER A 42 -27.19 -0.72 -21.55
C SER A 42 -26.16 -0.01 -22.43
N PHE A 43 -25.19 0.67 -21.80
CA PHE A 43 -24.18 1.44 -22.52
C PHE A 43 -23.18 0.52 -23.26
N PRO A 44 -22.81 0.81 -24.52
CA PRO A 44 -21.92 -0.02 -25.33
C PRO A 44 -20.44 0.19 -24.96
N GLU A 45 -20.06 -0.15 -23.73
CA GLU A 45 -18.69 0.07 -23.22
C GLU A 45 -17.65 -0.69 -24.04
N LYS A 46 -17.94 -1.93 -24.44
CA LYS A 46 -17.02 -2.76 -25.25
C LYS A 46 -16.70 -2.08 -26.59
N GLU A 47 -17.72 -1.58 -27.26
CA GLU A 47 -17.58 -0.88 -28.54
C GLU A 47 -16.86 0.46 -28.38
N LEU A 48 -17.10 1.17 -27.27
CA LEU A 48 -16.36 2.38 -26.93
C LEU A 48 -14.85 2.11 -26.71
N PHE A 49 -14.51 1.05 -25.97
CA PHE A 49 -13.11 0.64 -25.81
C PHE A 49 -12.48 0.22 -27.15
N ALA A 50 -13.22 -0.48 -28.01
CA ALA A 50 -12.77 -0.83 -29.34
C ALA A 50 -12.52 0.41 -30.22
N LEU A 51 -13.41 1.40 -30.16
CA LEU A 51 -13.23 2.68 -30.85
C LEU A 51 -11.94 3.38 -30.40
N LYS A 52 -11.71 3.50 -29.09
CA LYS A 52 -10.47 4.10 -28.56
C LYS A 52 -9.22 3.35 -29.02
N ALA A 53 -9.26 2.02 -29.04
CA ALA A 53 -8.12 1.21 -29.50
C ALA A 53 -7.86 1.36 -31.00
N LYS A 54 -8.92 1.47 -31.82
CA LYS A 54 -8.82 1.59 -33.28
C LYS A 54 -8.46 3.01 -33.75
N ARG A 55 -8.93 4.02 -33.01
CA ARG A 55 -8.80 5.43 -33.34
C ARG A 55 -8.20 6.22 -32.19
N PRO A 56 -6.92 5.96 -31.83
CA PRO A 56 -6.26 6.66 -30.73
C PRO A 56 -6.15 8.17 -30.98
N GLU A 57 -6.18 8.62 -32.24
CA GLU A 57 -6.15 10.03 -32.64
C GLU A 57 -7.35 10.85 -32.15
N LEU A 58 -8.47 10.19 -31.84
CA LEU A 58 -9.66 10.86 -31.27
C LEU A 58 -9.44 11.31 -29.82
N ASN A 59 -8.36 10.86 -29.16
CA ASN A 59 -7.98 11.27 -27.80
C ASN A 59 -9.12 11.20 -26.77
N LEU A 60 -9.99 10.18 -26.89
CA LEU A 60 -11.19 10.06 -26.04
C LEU A 60 -10.82 9.92 -24.55
N ASP A 61 -11.36 10.84 -23.73
CA ASP A 61 -11.30 10.75 -22.28
C ASP A 61 -12.36 9.76 -21.76
N MET A 62 -11.91 8.52 -21.55
CA MET A 62 -12.77 7.42 -21.09
C MET A 62 -13.29 7.64 -19.67
N ASP A 63 -12.47 8.25 -18.81
CA ASP A 63 -12.83 8.51 -17.41
C ASP A 63 -13.96 9.55 -17.40
N TYR A 64 -13.84 10.61 -18.20
CA TYR A 64 -14.91 11.57 -18.38
C TYR A 64 -16.18 10.95 -18.96
N ILE A 65 -16.08 10.13 -20.02
CA ILE A 65 -17.25 9.51 -20.65
C ILE A 65 -17.98 8.58 -19.67
N LEU A 66 -17.26 7.70 -18.99
CA LEU A 66 -17.86 6.63 -18.17
C LEU A 66 -18.21 7.08 -16.76
N LEU A 67 -17.40 7.95 -16.16
CA LEU A 67 -17.51 8.35 -14.75
C LEU A 67 -18.02 9.79 -14.57
N GLY A 68 -17.97 10.61 -15.63
CA GLY A 68 -18.46 11.98 -15.59
C GLY A 68 -17.46 13.03 -15.10
N HIS A 69 -16.23 12.61 -14.81
CA HIS A 69 -15.20 13.46 -14.22
C HIS A 69 -13.91 13.37 -15.04
N ARG A 70 -13.36 14.52 -15.43
CA ARG A 70 -12.04 14.60 -16.07
C ARG A 70 -10.95 14.32 -15.03
N ARG A 71 -9.83 13.73 -15.45
CA ARG A 71 -8.68 13.46 -14.56
C ARG A 71 -8.24 14.68 -13.76
N GLU A 72 -8.26 15.85 -14.39
CA GLU A 72 -7.95 17.15 -13.77
C GLU A 72 -8.77 17.44 -12.49
N THR A 73 -10.02 16.96 -12.43
CA THR A 73 -10.88 17.14 -11.24
C THR A 73 -10.38 16.29 -10.06
N TYR A 74 -9.92 15.06 -10.31
CA TYR A 74 -9.31 14.23 -9.29
C TYR A 74 -7.97 14.79 -8.84
N GLU A 75 -7.13 15.26 -9.76
CA GLU A 75 -5.84 15.87 -9.43
C GLU A 75 -6.01 17.12 -8.55
N ALA A 76 -7.02 17.96 -8.83
CA ALA A 76 -7.32 19.12 -8.00
C ALA A 76 -7.82 18.72 -6.61
N MET A 77 -8.71 17.73 -6.52
CA MET A 77 -9.21 17.21 -5.24
C MET A 77 -8.11 16.53 -4.43
N GLU A 78 -7.27 15.72 -5.07
CA GLU A 78 -6.12 15.07 -4.46
C GLU A 78 -5.13 16.11 -3.95
N LYS A 79 -4.80 17.12 -4.77
CA LYS A 79 -3.90 18.20 -4.36
C LYS A 79 -4.43 18.99 -3.17
N GLU A 80 -5.73 19.26 -3.13
CA GLU A 80 -6.36 19.94 -1.99
C GLU A 80 -6.41 19.02 -0.75
N ALA A 81 -6.70 17.72 -0.91
CA ALA A 81 -6.70 16.75 0.18
C ALA A 81 -5.28 16.49 0.74
N LEU A 82 -4.25 16.51 -0.11
CA LEU A 82 -2.85 16.35 0.27
C LEU A 82 -2.20 17.64 0.79
N LYS A 83 -2.88 18.79 0.68
CA LYS A 83 -2.36 20.10 1.08
C LYS A 83 -2.04 20.16 2.57
N ASP A 84 -2.91 19.58 3.38
CA ASP A 84 -2.80 19.55 4.85
C ASP A 84 -2.32 18.19 5.37
N MET A 85 -2.19 17.19 4.49
CA MET A 85 -1.56 15.93 4.85
C MET A 85 -0.07 16.22 5.06
N PRO A 86 0.53 15.80 6.20
CA PRO A 86 1.97 15.84 6.32
C PRO A 86 2.53 15.05 5.15
N LYS A 87 3.24 15.72 4.24
CA LYS A 87 4.02 15.03 3.21
C LYS A 87 4.79 13.96 3.95
N PRO A 88 4.76 12.69 3.49
CA PRO A 88 5.58 11.67 4.12
C PRO A 88 7.01 12.19 4.06
N ASP A 89 7.51 12.56 5.23
CA ASP A 89 8.81 13.16 5.38
C ASP A 89 9.81 12.03 5.22
N PHE A 90 10.20 11.79 3.97
CA PHE A 90 11.23 10.81 3.67
C PHE A 90 12.65 11.34 3.93
N SER A 91 12.79 12.55 4.50
CA SER A 91 14.09 13.09 4.90
C SER A 91 14.63 12.44 6.17
N ASP A 92 13.75 11.83 6.98
CA ASP A 92 14.18 11.03 8.12
C ASP A 92 14.64 9.63 7.68
N LYS A 93 15.41 8.96 8.55
CA LYS A 93 15.95 7.63 8.26
C LYS A 93 14.85 6.59 8.01
N THR A 94 13.66 6.81 8.57
CA THR A 94 12.50 5.92 8.41
C THR A 94 12.02 5.95 6.97
N GLY A 95 11.87 7.14 6.40
CA GLY A 95 11.37 7.26 5.05
C GLY A 95 12.40 6.91 3.97
N LEU A 96 13.69 7.17 4.19
CA LEU A 96 14.75 6.63 3.33
C LEU A 96 14.72 5.09 3.33
N LEU A 97 14.51 4.45 4.48
CA LEU A 97 14.40 2.99 4.58
C LEU A 97 13.20 2.45 3.78
N VAL A 98 12.04 3.12 3.85
CA VAL A 98 10.85 2.77 3.06
C VAL A 98 11.12 2.87 1.56
N GLN A 99 11.74 3.97 1.11
CA GLN A 99 12.08 4.16 -0.30
C GLN A 99 13.02 3.07 -0.83
N LEU A 100 14.10 2.76 -0.08
CA LEU A 100 15.06 1.72 -0.45
C LEU A 100 14.39 0.34 -0.47
N PHE A 101 13.56 0.03 0.52
CA PHE A 101 12.83 -1.25 0.57
C PHE A 101 11.90 -1.45 -0.64
N MET A 102 11.24 -0.39 -1.10
CA MET A 102 10.36 -0.44 -2.28
C MET A 102 11.12 -0.75 -3.58
N GLN A 103 12.40 -0.43 -3.66
CA GLN A 103 13.24 -0.64 -4.85
C GLN A 103 13.91 -2.03 -4.89
N CYS A 104 13.93 -2.76 -3.77
CA CYS A 104 14.51 -4.10 -3.71
C CYS A 104 13.65 -5.16 -4.39
N ASP A 105 14.29 -6.22 -4.87
CA ASP A 105 13.61 -7.47 -5.23
C ASP A 105 13.20 -8.27 -3.97
N ASP A 106 12.58 -9.44 -4.19
CA ASP A 106 12.06 -10.27 -3.09
C ASP A 106 13.16 -10.72 -2.13
N GLN A 107 14.35 -11.04 -2.65
CA GLN A 107 15.50 -11.43 -1.84
C GLN A 107 16.01 -10.27 -0.98
N GLY A 108 16.13 -9.08 -1.56
CA GLY A 108 16.55 -7.87 -0.84
C GLY A 108 15.56 -7.49 0.26
N ARG A 109 14.25 -7.57 0.00
CA ARG A 109 13.21 -7.32 1.01
C ARG A 109 13.27 -8.33 2.15
N ALA A 110 13.44 -9.60 1.85
CA ALA A 110 13.56 -10.65 2.87
C ALA A 110 14.79 -10.44 3.77
N ALA A 111 15.93 -10.05 3.20
CA ALA A 111 17.15 -9.77 3.94
C ALA A 111 16.97 -8.57 4.90
N ILE A 112 16.39 -7.46 4.43
CA ILE A 112 16.11 -6.28 5.26
C ILE A 112 15.18 -6.64 6.42
N LEU A 113 14.12 -7.41 6.15
CA LEU A 113 13.17 -7.82 7.18
C LEU A 113 13.82 -8.70 8.25
N SER A 114 14.67 -9.66 7.83
CA SER A 114 15.41 -10.51 8.76
C SER A 114 16.30 -9.69 9.71
N VAL A 115 17.06 -8.72 9.18
CA VAL A 115 17.93 -7.87 10.01
C VAL A 115 17.10 -7.04 10.99
N ALA A 116 16.01 -6.43 10.52
CA ALA A 116 15.13 -5.63 11.37
C ALA A 116 14.52 -6.47 12.52
N GLN A 117 14.09 -7.70 12.23
CA GLN A 117 13.56 -8.64 13.23
C GLN A 117 14.62 -9.01 14.27
N THR A 118 15.85 -9.33 13.84
CA THR A 118 16.95 -9.63 14.76
C THR A 118 17.26 -8.45 15.68
N MET A 119 17.38 -7.24 15.14
CA MET A 119 17.68 -6.04 15.93
C MET A 119 16.56 -5.72 16.93
N ALA A 120 15.29 -5.88 16.53
CA ALA A 120 14.15 -5.70 17.42
C ALA A 120 14.13 -6.74 18.57
N ALA A 121 14.51 -7.98 18.30
CA ALA A 121 14.62 -9.02 19.33
C ALA A 121 15.76 -8.74 20.33
N ILE A 122 16.91 -8.24 19.86
CA ILE A 122 18.04 -7.84 20.71
C ILE A 122 17.66 -6.65 21.61
N ALA A 123 16.94 -5.67 21.08
CA ALA A 123 16.48 -4.52 21.87
C ALA A 123 15.57 -4.96 23.05
N LYS A 124 14.65 -5.90 22.79
CA LYS A 124 13.74 -6.44 23.82
C LYS A 124 14.47 -7.22 24.92
N THR A 125 15.47 -8.03 24.56
CA THR A 125 16.27 -8.79 25.55
C THR A 125 17.18 -7.88 26.38
N THR A 126 17.70 -6.80 25.79
CA THR A 126 18.50 -5.80 26.52
C THR A 126 17.65 -5.04 27.56
N GLN A 127 16.39 -4.72 27.25
CA GLN A 127 15.46 -4.13 28.22
C GLN A 127 15.05 -5.11 29.33
N SER A 128 14.90 -6.40 29.03
CA SER A 128 14.61 -7.46 30.01
C SER A 128 15.72 -7.61 31.06
N ASN A 129 16.99 -7.47 30.67
CA ASN A 129 18.14 -7.71 31.55
C ASN A 129 18.40 -6.57 32.56
N HIS A 130 17.75 -5.42 32.41
CA HIS A 130 17.80 -4.34 33.42
C HIS A 130 16.88 -4.59 34.62
N ALA A 131 15.98 -5.60 34.56
CA ALA A 131 15.00 -5.88 35.61
C ALA A 131 15.39 -7.01 36.59
N THR A 132 16.61 -7.56 36.52
CA THR A 132 17.07 -8.55 37.52
C THR A 132 17.94 -7.88 38.58
N LYS A 133 17.31 -7.16 39.49
CA LYS A 133 17.89 -6.89 40.81
C LYS A 133 17.87 -8.21 41.58
N MET A 134 19.01 -8.91 41.68
CA MET A 134 19.11 -10.06 42.58
C MET A 134 18.92 -9.56 44.01
N HIS A 135 17.74 -9.80 44.58
CA HIS A 135 17.51 -9.66 46.02
C HIS A 135 18.31 -10.78 46.71
N ILE A 136 19.50 -10.45 47.22
CA ILE A 136 20.14 -11.24 48.26
C ILE A 136 19.47 -10.83 49.56
N ASP A 137 18.30 -11.40 49.83
CA ASP A 137 17.65 -11.26 51.12
C ASP A 137 18.11 -12.40 52.02
N ASN A 138 18.74 -12.02 53.13
CA ASN A 138 18.99 -12.81 54.33
C ASN A 138 19.80 -14.12 54.17
N VAL A 139 21.13 -13.99 54.13
CA VAL A 139 21.99 -15.04 54.70
C VAL A 139 22.14 -14.71 56.19
N GLU A 140 21.26 -15.27 57.02
CA GLU A 140 21.59 -15.42 58.44
C GLU A 140 22.88 -16.23 58.51
N GLN A 141 23.93 -15.65 59.08
CA GLN A 141 25.11 -16.40 59.49
C GLN A 141 24.68 -17.36 60.62
N GLN A 142 24.18 -18.53 60.23
CA GLN A 142 24.17 -19.67 61.13
C GLN A 142 25.63 -20.13 61.26
N ASN A 143 26.32 -19.54 62.24
CA ASN A 143 27.55 -20.08 62.78
C ASN A 143 27.22 -21.43 63.45
N ASN A 144 27.11 -22.48 62.65
CA ASN A 144 27.12 -23.85 63.12
C ASN A 144 28.42 -24.50 62.61
N ILE A 145 29.56 -24.00 63.12
CA ILE A 145 30.82 -24.73 63.04
C ILE A 145 30.73 -25.82 64.10
N GLU A 146 30.07 -26.92 63.76
CA GLU A 146 30.30 -28.17 64.46
C GLU A 146 31.69 -28.66 64.08
N HIS A 147 32.53 -28.78 65.11
CA HIS A 147 33.87 -29.37 65.07
C HIS A 147 33.84 -30.70 64.31
N LEU A 148 34.32 -30.70 63.07
CA LEU A 148 34.85 -31.90 62.43
C LEU A 148 36.37 -31.83 62.55
N GLU A 149 36.86 -32.43 63.64
CA GLU A 149 38.25 -32.83 63.79
C GLU A 149 38.64 -33.73 62.62
N GLY A 150 39.34 -33.15 61.64
CA GLY A 150 39.78 -33.85 60.45
C GLY A 150 40.75 -33.00 59.67
N GLY A 151 41.95 -32.81 60.24
CA GLY A 151 43.00 -32.00 59.64
C GLY A 151 43.29 -32.41 58.20
N ILE A 152 43.20 -31.46 57.27
CA ILE A 152 43.60 -31.65 55.89
C ILE A 152 45.13 -31.75 55.87
N HIS A 153 45.66 -32.95 55.71
CA HIS A 153 47.08 -33.17 55.46
C HIS A 153 47.42 -32.83 54.01
N PHE A 154 48.14 -31.72 53.81
CA PHE A 154 48.78 -31.41 52.55
C PHE A 154 50.00 -32.32 52.36
N LYS A 155 49.95 -33.27 51.42
CA LYS A 155 51.18 -33.90 50.92
C LYS A 155 51.95 -32.86 50.10
N LYS A 156 53.08 -32.41 50.64
CA LYS A 156 54.06 -31.59 49.92
C LYS A 156 54.71 -32.48 48.86
N GLY A 157 54.57 -32.08 47.60
CA GLY A 157 54.97 -32.89 46.45
C GLY A 157 56.46 -33.19 46.37
N LYS A 158 56.76 -34.30 45.72
CA LYS A 158 57.76 -34.49 44.66
C LYS A 158 57.28 -35.62 43.75
#